data_AF-A0A2S9HEQ6-F1
#
_entry.id   AF-A0A2S9HEQ6-F1
#
_cell.length_a   1.000
_cell.length_b   1.000
_cell.length_c   1.000
_cell.angle_alpha   90.00
_cell.angle_beta   90.00
_cell.angle_gamma   90.00
#
_symmetry.space_group_name_H-M   'P 1'
#
loop_
_entity.id
_entity.type
_entity.pdbx_description
1 polymer ?
#
loop_
_entity_poly.entity_id
_entity_poly.type
_entity_poly.pdbx_seq_one_letter_code
_entity_poly.pdbx_strand_id
1 'polypeptide(L)'
;MKRFRCMSRDDIIDLHFQGLKNAVTCCNTVMKRLRRDGHVDANVLQHPYIYFPQPSSIRTKSQKIPHFLGIVDVYKQLVYYENPKLFKVEPKYGKEYMEPDAFTIWRRSPFFIEVQKSVYSKKIMQDKINRYELYFHSQEWHNESWQPKGSKFFPSILIITDKKYEIHSPHLRIFQAISIDDFMNQIVLA
;
A
#
# COMPACT_ATOMS: atom_id res chain seq x y z
N MET A 1 4.78 -13.58 1.18
CA MET A 1 4.44 -13.58 -0.27
C MET A 1 3.00 -13.17 -0.57
N LYS A 2 1.94 -13.89 -0.12
CA LYS A 2 0.56 -13.69 -0.62
C LYS A 2 -0.11 -12.33 -0.36
N ARG A 3 0.45 -11.48 0.51
CA ARG A 3 -0.10 -10.15 0.82
C ARG A 3 -0.03 -9.20 -0.37
N PHE A 4 1.03 -9.27 -1.16
CA PHE A 4 1.29 -8.36 -2.28
C PHE A 4 1.19 -9.13 -3.60
N ARG A 5 0.73 -8.46 -4.66
CA ARG A 5 0.61 -9.06 -6.00
C ARG A 5 1.97 -9.38 -6.64
N CYS A 6 2.99 -8.61 -6.29
CA CYS A 6 4.38 -8.88 -6.66
C CYS A 6 5.33 -8.18 -5.69
N MET A 7 6.56 -8.68 -5.60
CA MET A 7 7.66 -8.07 -4.85
C MET A 7 8.96 -8.29 -5.60
N SER A 8 9.89 -7.34 -5.56
CA SER A 8 11.24 -7.58 -6.04
C SER A 8 12.01 -8.51 -5.08
N ARG A 9 13.12 -9.09 -5.54
CA ARG A 9 14.04 -9.83 -4.67
C ARG A 9 14.45 -8.99 -3.46
N ASP A 10 14.75 -7.72 -3.68
CA ASP A 10 15.28 -6.84 -2.65
C ASP A 10 14.19 -6.50 -1.63
N ASP A 11 12.94 -6.32 -2.08
CA ASP A 11 11.80 -6.20 -1.16
C ASP A 11 11.59 -7.44 -0.30
N ILE A 12 11.75 -8.64 -0.87
CA ILE A 12 11.65 -9.89 -0.13
C ILE A 12 12.77 -9.99 0.90
N ILE A 13 13.99 -9.59 0.55
CA ILE A 13 15.12 -9.55 1.46
C ILE A 13 14.82 -8.61 2.62
N ASP A 14 14.38 -7.39 2.33
CA ASP A 14 14.07 -6.37 3.33
C ASP A 14 12.92 -6.80 4.25
N LEU A 15 11.97 -7.59 3.78
CA LEU A 15 10.83 -8.00 4.61
C LEU A 15 11.02 -9.32 5.37
N HIS A 16 11.88 -10.22 4.86
CA HIS A 16 11.92 -11.60 5.35
C HIS A 16 13.32 -12.14 5.65
N PHE A 17 14.37 -11.47 5.20
CA PHE A 17 15.76 -11.93 5.37
C PHE A 17 16.66 -10.89 6.03
N GLN A 18 16.09 -9.83 6.61
CA GLN A 18 16.83 -8.83 7.39
C GLN A 18 17.61 -9.50 8.53
N GLY A 19 18.86 -9.06 8.73
CA GLY A 19 19.75 -9.56 9.77
C GLY A 19 20.52 -10.84 9.44
N LEU A 20 20.29 -11.47 8.28
CA LEU A 20 21.05 -12.65 7.86
C LEU A 20 22.36 -12.28 7.15
N LYS A 21 23.49 -12.87 7.57
CA LYS A 21 24.83 -12.63 7.00
C LYS A 21 24.90 -12.84 5.47
N ASN A 22 24.08 -13.74 4.92
CA ASN A 22 24.02 -14.07 3.49
C ASN A 22 22.59 -13.94 2.93
N ALA A 23 21.88 -12.86 3.29
CA ALA A 23 20.46 -12.66 2.98
C ALA A 23 20.12 -12.89 1.48
N VAL A 24 20.96 -12.43 0.56
CA VAL A 24 20.77 -12.63 -0.89
C VAL A 24 20.78 -14.10 -1.28
N THR A 25 21.80 -14.86 -0.83
CA THR A 25 21.95 -16.28 -1.14
C THR A 25 20.82 -17.10 -0.52
N CYS A 26 20.44 -16.80 0.72
CA CYS A 26 19.31 -17.41 1.41
C CYS A 26 17.99 -17.14 0.67
N CYS A 27 17.71 -15.88 0.33
CA CYS A 27 16.52 -15.48 -0.42
C CYS A 27 16.46 -16.21 -1.77
N ASN A 28 17.54 -16.18 -2.56
CA ASN A 28 17.58 -16.86 -3.85
C ASN A 28 17.33 -18.37 -3.73
N THR A 29 17.85 -19.02 -2.69
CA THR A 29 17.65 -20.45 -2.45
C THR A 29 16.18 -20.76 -2.14
N VAL A 30 15.57 -19.97 -1.26
CA VAL A 30 14.16 -20.11 -0.89
C VAL A 30 13.27 -19.85 -2.11
N MET A 31 13.52 -18.77 -2.86
CA MET A 31 12.73 -18.41 -4.03
C MET A 31 12.83 -19.43 -5.16
N LYS A 32 14.01 -20.04 -5.37
CA LYS A 32 14.18 -21.17 -6.31
C LYS A 32 13.31 -22.37 -5.92
N ARG A 33 13.27 -22.73 -4.64
CA ARG A 33 12.43 -23.83 -4.13
C ARG A 33 10.94 -23.52 -4.29
N LEU A 34 10.51 -22.35 -3.84
CA LEU A 34 9.11 -21.91 -3.97
C LEU A 34 8.65 -21.88 -5.43
N ARG A 35 9.54 -21.52 -6.36
CA ARG A 35 9.23 -21.52 -7.80
C ARG A 35 9.12 -22.93 -8.35
N ARG A 36 10.07 -23.81 -8.02
CA ARG A 36 10.03 -25.24 -8.40
C ARG A 36 8.75 -25.90 -7.90
N ASP A 37 8.33 -25.57 -6.68
CA ASP A 37 7.16 -26.16 -6.03
C ASP A 37 5.84 -25.45 -6.46
N GLY A 38 5.90 -24.50 -7.41
CA GLY A 38 4.73 -23.86 -8.01
C GLY A 38 4.04 -22.80 -7.14
N HIS A 39 4.64 -22.40 -6.02
CA HIS A 39 4.08 -21.38 -5.12
C HIS A 39 4.29 -19.95 -5.61
N VAL A 40 5.32 -19.72 -6.43
CA VAL A 40 5.65 -18.41 -6.98
C VAL A 40 6.10 -18.55 -8.44
N ASP A 41 5.91 -17.51 -9.23
CA ASP A 41 6.61 -17.34 -10.52
C ASP A 41 7.53 -16.12 -10.45
N ALA A 42 8.44 -15.97 -11.42
CA ALA A 42 9.41 -14.90 -11.46
C ALA A 42 9.54 -14.29 -12.86
N ASN A 43 9.49 -12.96 -12.94
CA ASN A 43 9.99 -12.23 -14.10
C ASN A 43 11.51 -12.08 -13.97
N VAL A 44 12.23 -12.91 -14.72
CA VAL A 44 13.70 -12.95 -14.75
C VAL A 44 14.31 -11.97 -15.75
N LEU A 45 13.49 -11.25 -16.52
CA LEU A 45 13.96 -10.25 -17.50
C LEU A 45 14.25 -8.89 -16.84
N GLN A 46 13.78 -8.68 -15.61
CA GLN A 46 14.03 -7.48 -14.83
C GLN A 46 14.99 -7.78 -13.70
N HIS A 47 15.89 -6.84 -13.39
CA HIS A 47 16.85 -6.95 -12.30
C HIS A 47 16.65 -5.80 -11.31
N PRO A 48 16.49 -6.09 -10.00
CA PRO A 48 16.34 -7.42 -9.39
C PRO A 48 15.10 -8.18 -9.91
N TYR A 49 15.13 -9.52 -9.84
CA TYR A 49 13.99 -10.36 -10.25
C TYR A 49 12.73 -9.98 -9.49
N ILE A 50 11.59 -10.00 -10.18
CA ILE A 50 10.28 -9.76 -9.58
C ILE A 50 9.56 -11.08 -9.43
N TYR A 51 9.06 -11.35 -8.22
CA TYR A 51 8.35 -12.56 -7.88
C TYR A 51 6.86 -12.32 -7.71
N PHE A 52 6.06 -13.30 -8.13
CA PHE A 52 4.59 -13.27 -8.15
C PHE A 52 4.07 -14.49 -7.39
N PRO A 53 3.22 -14.33 -6.35
CA PRO A 53 2.60 -15.47 -5.70
C PRO A 53 1.64 -16.20 -6.64
N GLN A 54 1.53 -17.52 -6.51
CA GLN A 54 0.57 -18.32 -7.26
C GLN A 54 -0.69 -18.64 -6.40
N PRO A 55 -1.90 -18.55 -6.98
CA PRO A 55 -2.19 -18.12 -8.36
C PRO A 55 -1.91 -16.63 -8.58
N SER A 56 -1.28 -16.29 -9.71
CA SER A 56 -0.92 -14.89 -9.99
C SER A 56 -2.14 -14.06 -10.31
N SER A 57 -2.31 -12.94 -9.60
CA SER A 57 -3.37 -11.97 -9.86
C SER A 57 -2.99 -10.93 -10.93
N ILE A 58 -1.74 -10.96 -11.42
CA ILE A 58 -1.22 -10.07 -12.46
C ILE A 58 -0.32 -10.80 -13.45
N ARG A 59 -0.24 -10.29 -14.68
CA ARG A 59 0.70 -10.81 -15.70
C ARG A 59 2.12 -10.34 -15.40
N THR A 60 3.11 -11.19 -15.65
CA THR A 60 4.54 -10.93 -15.39
C THR A 60 5.13 -9.73 -16.14
N LYS A 61 4.49 -9.30 -17.24
CA LYS A 61 4.87 -8.11 -18.03
C LYS A 61 3.86 -6.96 -17.91
N SER A 62 3.07 -6.92 -16.84
CA SER A 62 2.06 -5.88 -16.65
C SER A 62 2.69 -4.49 -16.45
N GLN A 63 2.13 -3.48 -17.10
CA GLN A 63 2.48 -2.07 -16.86
C GLN A 63 2.13 -1.59 -15.45
N LYS A 64 1.32 -2.35 -14.69
CA LYS A 64 0.94 -2.02 -13.30
C LYS A 64 1.97 -2.46 -12.26
N ILE A 65 3.01 -3.21 -12.65
CA ILE A 65 4.06 -3.69 -11.73
C ILE A 65 4.68 -2.54 -10.91
N PRO A 66 5.09 -1.40 -11.50
CA PRO A 66 5.66 -0.30 -10.74
C PRO A 66 4.72 0.23 -9.65
N HIS A 67 3.41 0.25 -9.90
CA HIS A 67 2.42 0.67 -8.92
C HIS A 67 2.33 -0.32 -7.76
N PHE A 68 2.23 -1.63 -8.02
CA PHE A 68 2.20 -2.64 -6.94
C PHE A 68 3.49 -2.66 -6.12
N LEU A 69 4.65 -2.47 -6.74
CA LEU A 69 5.91 -2.29 -6.00
C LEU A 69 5.90 -1.03 -5.13
N GLY A 70 5.20 0.04 -5.55
CA GLY A 70 5.01 1.23 -4.73
C GLY A 70 4.22 0.96 -3.45
N ILE A 71 3.22 0.08 -3.50
CA ILE A 71 2.48 -0.34 -2.29
C ILE A 71 3.39 -1.11 -1.31
N VAL A 72 4.28 -1.96 -1.85
CA VAL A 72 5.28 -2.69 -1.05
C VAL A 72 6.25 -1.72 -0.40
N ASP A 73 6.72 -0.73 -1.15
CA ASP A 73 7.63 0.30 -0.67
C ASP A 73 7.01 1.12 0.48
N VAL A 74 5.77 1.57 0.33
CA VAL A 74 5.01 2.22 1.41
C VAL A 74 4.93 1.33 2.65
N TYR A 75 4.63 0.04 2.49
CA TYR A 75 4.59 -0.88 3.63
C TYR A 75 5.95 -1.01 4.32
N LYS A 76 7.06 -1.08 3.57
CA LYS A 76 8.42 -1.14 4.12
C LYS A 76 8.74 0.12 4.92
N GLN A 77 8.41 1.30 4.40
CA GLN A 77 8.65 2.55 5.12
C GLN A 77 7.78 2.65 6.38
N LEU A 78 6.52 2.19 6.36
CA LEU A 78 5.70 2.09 7.58
C LEU A 78 6.39 1.23 8.64
N VAL A 79 6.81 0.01 8.26
CA VAL A 79 7.48 -0.97 9.13
C VAL A 79 8.77 -0.42 9.74
N TYR A 80 9.53 0.37 8.98
CA TYR A 80 10.77 1.01 9.46
C TYR A 80 10.53 1.87 10.71
N TYR A 81 9.43 2.62 10.75
CA TYR A 81 9.05 3.46 11.89
C TYR A 81 8.27 2.70 12.96
N GLU A 82 7.25 1.95 12.57
CA GLU A 82 6.46 1.09 13.47
C GLU A 82 5.71 0.04 12.64
N ASN A 83 5.74 -1.23 13.09
CA ASN A 83 4.93 -2.26 12.47
C ASN A 83 3.43 -1.90 12.53
N PRO A 84 2.74 -1.76 11.38
CA PRO A 84 1.32 -1.46 11.39
C PRO A 84 0.53 -2.60 12.04
N LYS A 85 -0.42 -2.27 12.91
CA LYS A 85 -1.29 -3.24 13.58
C LYS A 85 -2.13 -4.02 12.57
N LEU A 86 -2.49 -3.37 11.48
CA LEU A 86 -3.24 -3.96 10.38
C LEU A 86 -2.76 -3.31 9.08
N PHE A 87 -2.55 -4.11 8.03
CA PHE A 87 -2.27 -3.62 6.68
C PHE A 87 -2.99 -4.50 5.67
N LYS A 88 -4.05 -3.97 5.06
CA LYS A 88 -4.84 -4.62 4.01
C LYS A 88 -4.48 -3.98 2.67
N VAL A 89 -4.02 -4.79 1.71
CA VAL A 89 -3.72 -4.35 0.35
C VAL A 89 -5.01 -4.37 -0.47
N GLU A 90 -5.28 -3.28 -1.19
CA GLU A 90 -6.40 -3.12 -2.12
C GLU A 90 -7.76 -3.60 -1.55
N PRO A 91 -8.15 -3.16 -0.32
CA PRO A 91 -9.45 -3.53 0.24
C PRO A 91 -10.60 -3.01 -0.64
N LYS A 92 -11.70 -3.75 -0.67
CA LYS A 92 -12.90 -3.42 -1.44
C LYS A 92 -14.00 -2.98 -0.50
N TYR A 93 -14.57 -1.81 -0.75
CA TYR A 93 -15.67 -1.25 0.04
C TYR A 93 -17.01 -1.25 -0.71
N GLY A 94 -16.99 -1.33 -2.03
CA GLY A 94 -18.19 -1.32 -2.87
C GLY A 94 -17.87 -0.74 -4.25
N LYS A 95 -18.70 -1.00 -5.26
CA LYS A 95 -18.47 -0.52 -6.63
C LYS A 95 -18.53 1.00 -6.75
N GLU A 96 -19.31 1.65 -5.89
CA GLU A 96 -19.57 3.09 -5.93
C GLU A 96 -18.58 3.90 -5.06
N TYR A 97 -17.85 3.22 -4.17
CA TYR A 97 -16.95 3.85 -3.21
C TYR A 97 -15.50 3.90 -3.70
N MET A 98 -14.61 4.30 -2.80
CA MET A 98 -13.18 4.27 -3.04
C MET A 98 -12.64 2.83 -3.15
N GLU A 99 -11.53 2.70 -3.86
CA GLU A 99 -10.68 1.52 -3.81
C GLU A 99 -9.27 2.00 -3.47
N PRO A 100 -8.91 2.11 -2.17
CA PRO A 100 -7.59 2.57 -1.78
C PRO A 100 -6.58 1.48 -2.11
N ASP A 101 -5.34 1.88 -2.38
CA ASP A 101 -4.25 0.93 -2.62
C ASP A 101 -3.90 0.15 -1.35
N ALA A 102 -4.03 0.77 -0.19
CA ALA A 102 -3.98 0.07 1.08
C ALA A 102 -4.87 0.72 2.15
N PHE A 103 -5.31 -0.09 3.11
CA PHE A 103 -5.83 0.38 4.39
C PHE A 103 -4.89 -0.09 5.50
N THR A 104 -4.54 0.81 6.42
CA THR A 104 -3.66 0.50 7.53
C THR A 104 -4.15 1.07 8.85
N ILE A 105 -3.79 0.42 9.95
CA ILE A 105 -3.85 1.00 11.29
C ILE A 105 -2.41 1.12 11.78
N TRP A 106 -1.94 2.35 11.88
CA TRP A 106 -0.54 2.66 12.14
C TRP A 106 -0.44 3.82 13.13
N ARG A 107 0.43 3.70 14.14
CA ARG A 107 0.53 4.67 15.25
C ARG A 107 -0.82 5.01 15.87
N ARG A 108 -1.65 3.98 16.11
CA ARG A 108 -3.03 4.04 16.65
C ARG A 108 -4.04 4.81 15.79
N SER A 109 -3.69 5.19 14.57
CA SER A 109 -4.57 5.92 13.65
C SER A 109 -4.89 5.08 12.39
N PRO A 110 -6.15 5.05 11.94
CA PRO A 110 -6.51 4.40 10.67
C PRO A 110 -6.20 5.31 9.48
N PHE A 111 -5.64 4.74 8.41
CA PHE A 111 -5.36 5.43 7.16
C PHE A 111 -5.83 4.64 5.94
N PHE A 112 -6.38 5.37 4.97
CA PHE A 112 -6.41 4.96 3.58
C PHE A 112 -5.18 5.51 2.87
N ILE A 113 -4.46 4.66 2.15
CA ILE A 113 -3.24 5.01 1.43
C ILE A 113 -3.50 4.90 -0.08
N GLU A 114 -3.11 5.94 -0.80
CA GLU A 114 -3.16 6.04 -2.26
C GLU A 114 -1.75 6.27 -2.80
N VAL A 115 -1.22 5.35 -3.60
CA VAL A 115 0.10 5.42 -4.25
C VAL A 115 -0.06 5.92 -5.68
N GLN A 116 0.09 7.23 -5.85
CA GLN A 116 -0.16 7.91 -7.10
C GLN A 116 1.15 8.21 -7.85
N LYS A 117 1.62 7.23 -8.63
CA LYS A 117 2.83 7.38 -9.47
C LYS A 117 2.59 8.12 -10.79
N SER A 118 1.34 8.17 -11.26
CA SER A 118 0.99 8.86 -12.50
C SER A 118 0.44 10.25 -12.21
N VAL A 119 0.69 11.20 -13.09
CA VAL A 119 0.15 12.55 -12.96
C VAL A 119 -1.33 12.57 -13.36
N TYR A 120 -2.20 12.89 -12.41
CA TYR A 120 -3.63 13.07 -12.67
C TYR A 120 -3.99 14.55 -12.82
N SER A 121 -5.17 14.81 -13.36
CA SER A 121 -5.76 16.15 -13.36
C SER A 121 -6.38 16.45 -12.00
N LYS A 122 -6.56 17.73 -11.68
CA LYS A 122 -7.25 18.16 -10.45
C LYS A 122 -8.65 17.55 -10.36
N LYS A 123 -9.38 17.50 -11.48
CA LYS A 123 -10.71 16.90 -11.56
C LYS A 123 -10.70 15.41 -11.19
N ILE A 124 -9.79 14.62 -11.77
CA ILE A 124 -9.70 13.18 -11.48
C ILE A 124 -9.37 12.93 -10.00
N MET A 125 -8.46 13.73 -9.42
CA MET A 125 -8.14 13.61 -7.99
C MET A 125 -9.31 14.01 -7.11
N GLN A 126 -10.02 15.08 -7.44
CA GLN A 126 -11.23 15.49 -6.70
C GLN A 126 -12.33 14.42 -6.80
N ASP A 127 -12.58 13.86 -7.98
CA ASP A 127 -13.53 12.75 -8.16
C ASP A 127 -13.15 11.52 -7.33
N LYS A 128 -11.85 11.27 -7.13
CA LYS A 128 -11.36 10.24 -6.21
C LYS A 128 -11.77 10.55 -4.77
N ILE A 129 -11.53 11.79 -4.31
CA ILE A 129 -11.90 12.24 -2.96
C ILE A 129 -13.42 12.21 -2.75
N ASN A 130 -14.21 12.59 -3.75
CA ASN A 130 -15.67 12.55 -3.67
C ASN A 130 -16.20 11.13 -3.42
N ARG A 131 -15.51 10.08 -3.91
CA ARG A 131 -15.85 8.68 -3.57
C ARG A 131 -15.55 8.32 -2.12
N TYR A 132 -14.53 8.94 -1.51
CA TYR A 132 -14.31 8.82 -0.07
C TYR A 132 -15.40 9.53 0.72
N GLU A 133 -15.84 10.71 0.28
CA GLU A 133 -16.95 11.43 0.92
C GLU A 133 -18.25 10.64 0.84
N LEU A 134 -18.52 10.02 -0.31
CA LEU A 134 -19.70 9.17 -0.49
C LEU A 134 -19.73 8.03 0.56
N TYR A 135 -18.61 7.35 0.75
CA TYR A 135 -18.49 6.32 1.78
C TYR A 135 -18.56 6.89 3.20
N PHE A 136 -17.99 8.08 3.45
CA PHE A 136 -18.13 8.77 4.73
C PHE A 136 -19.61 9.03 5.07
N HIS A 137 -20.39 9.52 4.11
CA HIS A 137 -21.81 9.80 4.27
C HIS A 137 -22.68 8.56 4.34
N SER A 138 -22.27 7.42 3.75
CA SER A 138 -23.02 6.17 3.86
C SER A 138 -23.03 5.57 5.27
N GLN A 139 -22.08 6.00 6.13
CA GLN A 139 -21.90 5.51 7.50
C GLN A 139 -21.58 4.00 7.61
N GLU A 140 -21.39 3.30 6.49
CA GLU A 140 -21.05 1.87 6.49
C GLU A 140 -19.74 1.59 7.23
N TRP A 141 -18.80 2.54 7.19
CA TRP A 141 -17.52 2.50 7.89
C TRP A 141 -17.65 2.38 9.42
N HIS A 142 -18.82 2.69 10.00
CA HIS A 142 -19.09 2.46 11.42
C HIS A 142 -19.08 0.97 11.79
N ASN A 143 -19.43 0.10 10.84
CA ASN A 143 -19.59 -1.35 11.06
C ASN A 143 -18.31 -2.13 10.79
N GLU A 144 -17.25 -1.44 10.40
CA GLU A 144 -15.96 -2.06 10.16
C GLU A 144 -15.41 -2.73 11.42
N SER A 145 -15.00 -4.00 11.28
CA SER A 145 -14.48 -4.84 12.37
C SER A 145 -13.28 -4.26 13.13
N TRP A 146 -12.58 -3.29 12.55
CA TRP A 146 -11.45 -2.63 13.18
C TRP A 146 -11.82 -1.44 14.07
N GLN A 147 -13.09 -1.00 14.04
CA GLN A 147 -13.57 0.11 14.87
C GLN A 147 -13.50 -0.26 16.35
N PRO A 148 -13.02 0.65 17.23
CA PRO A 148 -13.11 0.47 18.67
C PRO A 148 -14.56 0.37 19.17
N LYS A 149 -14.76 -0.31 20.31
CA LYS A 149 -16.10 -0.58 20.87
C LYS A 149 -16.84 0.66 21.42
N GLY A 150 -16.22 1.83 21.48
CA GLY A 150 -16.82 3.04 22.06
C GLY A 150 -16.58 4.33 21.28
N SER A 151 -15.93 4.26 20.13
CA SER A 151 -15.62 5.43 19.31
C SER A 151 -15.57 5.04 17.85
N LYS A 152 -15.99 5.96 16.99
CA LYS A 152 -15.99 5.78 15.54
C LYS A 152 -14.99 6.74 14.94
N PHE A 153 -14.05 6.21 14.18
CA PHE A 153 -13.04 7.00 13.48
C PHE A 153 -13.15 6.75 11.99
N PHE A 154 -13.30 7.82 11.21
CA PHE A 154 -13.09 7.71 9.78
C PHE A 154 -11.58 7.75 9.49
N PRO A 155 -11.05 6.87 8.63
CA PRO A 155 -9.62 6.87 8.32
C PRO A 155 -9.18 8.16 7.63
N SER A 156 -8.00 8.65 8.00
CA SER A 156 -7.36 9.75 7.25
C SER A 156 -6.88 9.25 5.89
N ILE A 157 -6.89 10.11 4.88
CA ILE A 157 -6.42 9.76 3.54
C ILE A 157 -4.98 10.24 3.40
N LEU A 158 -4.05 9.34 3.11
CA LEU A 158 -2.65 9.64 2.83
C LEU A 158 -2.36 9.34 1.36
N ILE A 159 -2.06 10.38 0.60
CA ILE A 159 -1.72 10.26 -0.81
C ILE A 159 -0.20 10.38 -0.95
N ILE A 160 0.42 9.32 -1.44
CA ILE A 160 1.85 9.28 -1.77
C ILE A 160 2.02 9.66 -3.23
N THR A 161 2.58 10.85 -3.49
CA THR A 161 2.63 11.48 -4.81
C THR A 161 3.75 12.51 -4.90
N ASP A 162 4.44 12.56 -6.03
CA ASP A 162 5.43 13.62 -6.32
C ASP A 162 4.79 14.97 -6.67
N LYS A 163 3.48 14.96 -6.99
CA LYS A 163 2.71 16.15 -7.34
C LYS A 163 1.75 16.52 -6.22
N LYS A 164 1.80 17.77 -5.78
CA LYS A 164 0.80 18.37 -4.90
C LYS A 164 -0.47 18.72 -5.68
N TYR A 165 -1.62 18.25 -5.18
CA TYR A 165 -2.94 18.52 -5.73
C TYR A 165 -3.73 19.48 -4.83
N GLU A 166 -4.40 20.44 -5.44
CA GLU A 166 -5.38 21.29 -4.77
C GLU A 166 -6.72 20.59 -4.65
N ILE A 167 -6.78 19.57 -3.79
CA ILE A 167 -8.01 18.82 -3.47
C ILE A 167 -8.57 19.33 -2.15
N HIS A 168 -9.90 19.37 -2.06
CA HIS A 168 -10.59 19.89 -0.89
C HIS A 168 -11.68 18.92 -0.46
N SER A 169 -11.83 18.77 0.85
CA SER A 169 -12.94 18.09 1.49
C SER A 169 -13.18 18.73 2.85
N PRO A 170 -14.42 19.17 3.17
CA PRO A 170 -14.74 19.70 4.49
C PRO A 170 -14.87 18.60 5.56
N HIS A 171 -14.97 17.34 5.16
CA HIS A 171 -15.27 16.21 6.05
C HIS A 171 -14.08 15.28 6.27
N LEU A 172 -13.13 15.26 5.33
CA LEU A 172 -12.05 14.29 5.31
C LEU A 172 -10.71 14.94 5.65
N ARG A 173 -9.94 14.27 6.50
CA ARG A 173 -8.54 14.64 6.76
C ARG A 173 -7.67 14.02 5.67
N ILE A 174 -7.07 14.87 4.84
CA ILE A 174 -6.27 14.46 3.69
C ILE A 174 -4.83 14.96 3.86
N PHE A 175 -3.88 14.05 3.69
CA PHE A 175 -2.45 14.32 3.67
C PHE A 175 -1.88 13.98 2.29
N GLN A 176 -0.88 14.77 1.87
CA GLN A 176 -0.14 14.54 0.64
C GLN A 176 1.34 14.61 0.96
N ALA A 177 2.08 13.55 0.62
CA ALA A 177 3.50 13.44 0.88
C ALA A 177 4.18 12.71 -0.27
N ILE A 178 5.47 12.93 -0.47
CA ILE A 178 6.23 12.18 -1.49
C ILE A 178 6.58 10.76 -1.01
N SER A 179 6.62 10.55 0.32
CA SER A 179 6.93 9.28 0.98
C SER A 179 6.37 9.25 2.41
N ILE A 180 6.45 8.10 3.09
CA ILE A 180 6.12 8.00 4.52
C ILE A 180 7.13 8.79 5.35
N ASP A 181 8.42 8.80 4.98
CA ASP A 181 9.42 9.63 5.65
C ASP A 181 9.09 11.13 5.55
N ASP A 182 8.67 11.60 4.37
CA ASP A 182 8.23 12.98 4.18
C ASP A 182 6.98 13.29 5.01
N PHE A 183 5.99 12.39 5.01
CA PHE A 183 4.82 12.52 5.87
C PHE A 183 5.21 12.62 7.36
N MET A 184 6.16 11.81 7.81
CA MET A 184 6.66 11.84 9.18
C MET A 184 7.34 13.17 9.52
N ASN A 185 8.10 13.76 8.60
CA ASN A 185 8.69 15.08 8.79
C ASN A 185 7.60 16.17 8.86
N GLN A 186 6.57 16.10 8.02
CA GLN A 186 5.47 17.06 8.03
C GLN A 186 4.69 17.05 9.36
N ILE A 187 4.45 15.87 9.96
CA ILE A 187 3.71 15.78 11.23
C ILE A 187 4.55 16.10 12.47
N VAL A 188 5.87 16.03 12.39
CA VAL A 188 6.77 16.41 13.50
C VAL A 188 6.93 17.93 13.57
N LEU A 189 6.84 18.60 12.42
CA LEU A 189 6.94 20.07 12.31
C LEU A 189 5.61 20.81 12.47
N ALA A 190 4.49 20.09 12.63
CA ALA A 190 3.14 20.63 12.78
C ALA A 190 2.67 20.59 14.24
#